data_AF-J2A1G1-F1
#
_entry.id   AF-J2A1G1-F1
#
_cell.length_a   1.000
_cell.length_b   1.000
_cell.length_c   1.000
_cell.angle_alpha   90.00
_cell.angle_beta   90.00
_cell.angle_gamma   90.00
#
_symmetry.space_group_name_H-M   'P 1'
#
loop_
_entity.id
_entity.type
_entity.pdbx_description
1 polymer ?
#
loop_
_entity_poly.entity_id
_entity_poly.type
_entity_poly.pdbx_seq_one_letter_code
_entity_poly.pdbx_strand_id
1 'polypeptide(L)'
;MAFTDTAEPVSQLKAPKAPAEFSKGPIGDSVSTISDILSPSYWALGTVKFIFGTDPLEEALKWFEGDWESYAKCAEVWSNTGKMAKDVAANIRAGNKELDASWNGNAADAAYVYFDELAKKIASIEGDMDELKRYYTDVALAVSRGVDLVKGLLTQMADELIIAEVELAAGTALAETGVGAVIGYASAAIEIAKIIKTWGRITEAYSAAEEAINVATTASGAIVGRLGIALHHFPDPGRSYDNPAV
;
A
#
# COMPACT_ATOMS: atom_id res chain seq x y z
N MET A 1 -43.20 -15.84 14.35
CA MET A 1 -42.55 -14.56 14.69
C MET A 1 -41.38 -14.39 13.74
N ALA A 2 -41.14 -13.18 13.24
CA ALA A 2 -39.94 -12.89 12.46
C ALA A 2 -38.85 -12.42 13.43
N PHE A 3 -37.65 -13.00 13.34
CA PHE A 3 -36.49 -12.53 14.10
C PHE A 3 -36.20 -11.09 13.70
N THR A 4 -36.02 -10.21 14.69
CA THR A 4 -35.72 -8.80 14.43
C THR A 4 -34.21 -8.61 14.37
N ASP A 5 -33.69 -8.25 13.20
CA ASP A 5 -32.29 -7.88 13.04
C ASP A 5 -31.95 -6.66 13.90
N THR A 6 -30.82 -6.73 14.59
CA THR A 6 -30.32 -5.68 15.51
C THR A 6 -29.33 -4.71 14.83
N ALA A 7 -28.78 -5.13 13.71
CA ALA A 7 -27.85 -4.38 12.87
C ALA A 7 -28.21 -4.62 11.40
N GLU A 8 -27.74 -3.74 10.52
CA GLU A 8 -27.94 -3.85 9.07
C GLU A 8 -26.59 -4.03 8.36
N PRO A 9 -26.11 -5.27 8.18
CA PRO A 9 -24.75 -5.53 7.67
C PRO A 9 -24.48 -4.91 6.30
N VAL A 10 -25.50 -4.87 5.42
CA VAL A 10 -25.40 -4.29 4.07
C VAL A 10 -25.10 -2.79 4.13
N SER A 11 -25.50 -2.10 5.20
CA SER A 11 -25.20 -0.67 5.40
C SER A 11 -23.70 -0.40 5.52
N GLN A 12 -22.89 -1.41 5.85
CA GLN A 12 -21.43 -1.29 5.93
C GLN A 12 -20.74 -1.36 4.57
N LEU A 13 -21.39 -1.93 3.55
CA LEU A 13 -20.85 -2.10 2.20
C LEU A 13 -20.93 -0.80 1.39
N LYS A 14 -20.22 0.22 1.88
CA LYS A 14 -20.13 1.53 1.25
C LYS A 14 -19.01 1.53 0.21
N ALA A 15 -19.21 2.29 -0.86
CA ALA A 15 -18.16 2.53 -1.84
C ALA A 15 -16.92 3.11 -1.13
N PRO A 16 -15.72 2.56 -1.40
CA PRO A 16 -14.50 3.04 -0.77
C PRO A 16 -14.22 4.47 -1.22
N LYS A 17 -13.80 5.30 -0.28
CA LYS A 17 -13.32 6.65 -0.52
C LYS A 17 -11.82 6.63 -0.30
N ALA A 18 -11.07 7.34 -1.12
CA ALA A 18 -9.69 7.61 -0.78
C ALA A 18 -9.67 8.58 0.42
N PRO A 19 -8.87 8.32 1.47
CA PRO A 19 -8.65 9.28 2.53
C PRO A 19 -8.23 10.65 1.95
N ALA A 20 -8.59 11.75 2.64
CA ALA A 20 -8.37 13.10 2.13
C ALA A 20 -6.87 13.42 1.85
N GLU A 21 -5.98 12.75 2.57
CA GLU A 21 -4.52 12.76 2.37
C GLU A 21 -4.09 12.21 1.00
N PHE A 22 -4.87 11.29 0.42
CA PHE A 22 -4.65 10.76 -0.94
C PHE A 22 -5.52 11.46 -2.00
N SER A 23 -6.57 12.18 -1.61
CA SER A 23 -7.46 12.94 -2.54
C SER A 23 -6.79 14.13 -3.23
N LYS A 24 -5.66 14.63 -2.72
CA LYS A 24 -4.92 15.74 -3.35
C LYS A 24 -3.82 15.23 -4.26
N GLY A 25 -4.16 14.42 -5.28
CA GLY A 25 -3.29 14.06 -6.41
C GLY A 25 -1.77 14.05 -6.21
N PRO A 26 -1.18 13.54 -5.10
CA PRO A 26 0.24 13.77 -4.83
C PRO A 26 1.10 12.97 -5.80
N ILE A 27 0.56 11.84 -6.26
CA ILE A 27 1.21 10.93 -7.19
C ILE A 27 1.00 11.42 -8.62
N GLY A 28 -0.22 11.81 -9.00
CA GLY A 28 -0.50 12.34 -10.34
C GLY A 28 0.30 13.62 -10.63
N ASP A 29 0.28 14.58 -9.71
CA ASP A 29 1.03 15.84 -9.83
C ASP A 29 2.54 15.62 -9.73
N SER A 30 2.98 14.61 -8.98
CA SER A 30 4.41 14.29 -8.91
C SER A 30 4.91 13.57 -10.16
N VAL A 31 4.16 12.61 -10.70
CA VAL A 31 4.48 11.94 -11.97
C VAL A 31 4.50 12.95 -13.11
N SER A 32 3.54 13.88 -13.17
CA SER A 32 3.55 14.94 -14.18
C SER A 32 4.77 15.85 -14.02
N THR A 33 5.13 16.23 -12.80
CA THR A 33 6.33 17.04 -12.56
C THR A 33 7.61 16.30 -12.95
N ILE A 34 7.70 14.99 -12.68
CA ILE A 34 8.87 14.20 -13.10
C ILE A 34 8.95 14.13 -14.63
N SER A 35 7.81 13.97 -15.30
CA SER A 35 7.75 14.08 -16.76
C SER A 35 8.15 15.47 -17.28
N ASP A 36 7.82 16.54 -16.56
CA ASP A 36 8.24 17.90 -16.91
C ASP A 36 9.74 18.10 -16.69
N ILE A 37 10.36 17.46 -15.69
CA ILE A 37 11.82 17.48 -15.46
C ILE A 37 12.57 16.87 -16.65
N LEU A 38 12.00 15.88 -17.34
CA LEU A 38 12.58 15.28 -18.55
C LEU A 38 12.67 16.26 -19.73
N SER A 39 11.77 17.24 -19.82
CA SER A 39 11.73 18.18 -20.95
C SER A 39 12.99 19.07 -21.04
N PRO A 40 13.47 19.70 -19.94
CA PRO A 40 14.76 20.41 -19.93
C PRO A 40 16.00 19.51 -19.87
N SER A 41 15.91 18.27 -19.39
CA SER A 41 17.08 17.38 -19.27
C SER A 41 17.50 16.71 -20.58
N TYR A 42 16.78 16.93 -21.68
CA TYR A 42 17.20 16.58 -23.04
C TYR A 42 18.57 17.21 -23.43
N TRP A 43 18.93 18.36 -22.84
CA TRP A 43 20.24 18.98 -23.05
C TRP A 43 21.37 18.20 -22.34
N ALA A 44 21.10 17.70 -21.13
CA ALA A 44 22.05 16.94 -20.33
C ALA A 44 22.19 15.45 -20.73
N LEU A 45 21.46 14.98 -21.76
CA LEU A 45 21.50 13.58 -22.23
C LEU A 45 22.93 13.09 -22.52
N GLY A 46 23.81 13.98 -22.98
CA GLY A 46 25.23 13.65 -23.21
C GLY A 46 25.94 13.28 -21.90
N THR A 47 25.77 14.09 -20.86
CA THR A 47 26.35 13.88 -19.54
C THR A 47 25.70 12.71 -18.81
N VAL A 48 24.38 12.56 -18.91
CA VAL A 48 23.63 11.40 -18.36
C VAL A 48 24.13 10.09 -18.96
N LYS A 49 24.21 10.00 -20.29
CA LYS A 49 24.71 8.80 -20.98
C LYS A 49 26.18 8.54 -20.69
N PHE A 50 26.97 9.59 -20.48
CA PHE A 50 28.37 9.46 -20.08
C PHE A 50 28.53 8.88 -18.66
N ILE A 51 27.70 9.31 -17.70
CA ILE A 51 27.79 8.88 -16.30
C ILE A 51 27.16 7.49 -16.10
N PHE A 52 25.92 7.30 -16.58
CA PHE A 52 25.10 6.13 -16.24
C PHE A 52 25.01 5.10 -17.35
N GLY A 53 25.30 5.48 -18.60
CA GLY A 53 25.09 4.62 -19.78
C GLY A 53 23.62 4.39 -20.15
N THR A 54 22.69 4.70 -19.25
CA THR A 54 21.22 4.64 -19.40
C THR A 54 20.60 5.99 -19.00
N ASP A 55 19.29 6.15 -19.17
CA ASP A 55 18.54 7.29 -18.63
C ASP A 55 17.94 6.95 -17.26
N PRO A 56 18.58 7.35 -16.14
CA PRO A 56 18.10 7.07 -14.79
C PRO A 56 16.79 7.82 -14.48
N LEU A 57 16.50 8.95 -15.15
CA LEU A 57 15.26 9.70 -14.96
C LEU A 57 14.07 8.91 -15.54
N GLU A 58 14.25 8.32 -16.72
CA GLU A 58 13.26 7.44 -17.35
C GLU A 58 13.02 6.17 -16.51
N GLU A 59 14.08 5.60 -15.92
CA GLU A 59 13.97 4.43 -15.05
C GLU A 59 13.19 4.74 -13.77
N ALA A 60 13.48 5.88 -13.13
CA ALA A 60 12.77 6.31 -11.93
C ALA A 60 11.27 6.57 -12.18
N LEU A 61 10.88 7.02 -13.38
CA LEU A 61 9.47 7.18 -13.73
C LEU A 61 8.70 5.87 -13.72
N LYS A 62 9.28 4.82 -14.32
CA LYS A 62 8.64 3.49 -14.43
C LYS A 62 8.30 2.90 -13.07
N TRP A 63 9.08 3.22 -12.04
CA TRP A 63 8.83 2.78 -10.67
C TRP A 63 7.53 3.31 -10.06
N PHE A 64 7.05 4.47 -10.53
CA PHE A 64 5.88 5.14 -9.98
C PHE A 64 4.67 5.14 -10.92
N GLU A 65 4.77 4.46 -12.07
CA GLU A 65 3.64 4.14 -12.95
C GLU A 65 2.73 3.10 -12.28
N GLY A 66 1.89 3.55 -11.34
CA GLY A 66 0.97 2.69 -10.60
C GLY A 66 -0.20 3.44 -9.97
N ASP A 67 -1.33 2.75 -9.81
CA ASP A 67 -2.50 3.27 -9.08
C ASP A 67 -2.37 2.96 -7.58
N TRP A 68 -1.59 3.79 -6.89
CA TRP A 68 -1.38 3.63 -5.45
C TRP A 68 -2.56 4.16 -4.62
N GLU A 69 -3.42 5.00 -5.20
CA GLU A 69 -4.68 5.41 -4.57
C GLU A 69 -5.60 4.19 -4.38
N SER A 70 -5.54 3.22 -5.29
CA SER A 70 -6.24 1.95 -5.16
C SER A 70 -5.84 1.15 -3.91
N TYR A 71 -4.59 1.24 -3.42
CA TYR A 71 -4.23 0.60 -2.14
C TYR A 71 -4.98 1.21 -0.95
N ALA A 72 -5.10 2.54 -0.91
CA ALA A 72 -5.85 3.23 0.13
C ALA A 72 -7.35 2.91 0.06
N LYS A 73 -7.91 2.83 -1.17
CA LYS A 73 -9.31 2.40 -1.38
C LYS A 73 -9.53 0.96 -0.91
N CYS A 74 -8.62 0.05 -1.22
CA CYS A 74 -8.67 -1.34 -0.77
C CYS A 74 -8.62 -1.46 0.76
N ALA A 75 -7.86 -0.61 1.46
CA ALA A 75 -7.86 -0.56 2.91
C ALA A 75 -9.26 -0.28 3.49
N GLU A 76 -10.02 0.63 2.88
CA GLU A 76 -11.41 0.87 3.29
C GLU A 76 -12.33 -0.32 3.01
N VAL A 77 -12.14 -1.01 1.88
CA VAL A 77 -12.90 -2.23 1.55
C VAL A 77 -12.71 -3.30 2.63
N TRP A 78 -11.46 -3.51 3.10
CA TRP A 78 -11.19 -4.44 4.19
C TRP A 78 -11.95 -4.04 5.46
N SER A 79 -11.83 -2.78 5.89
CA SER A 79 -12.52 -2.29 7.09
C SER A 79 -14.05 -2.44 7.00
N ASN A 80 -14.64 -2.11 5.85
CA ASN A 80 -16.08 -2.25 5.60
C ASN A 80 -16.53 -3.72 5.65
N THR A 81 -15.72 -4.62 5.09
CA THR A 81 -15.97 -6.06 5.14
C THR A 81 -15.91 -6.61 6.56
N GLY A 82 -14.93 -6.18 7.36
CA GLY A 82 -14.83 -6.54 8.77
C GLY A 82 -16.04 -6.10 9.59
N LYS A 83 -16.49 -4.86 9.40
CA LYS A 83 -17.71 -4.34 10.06
C LYS A 83 -18.97 -5.09 9.64
N MET A 84 -19.11 -5.42 8.36
CA MET A 84 -20.22 -6.24 7.88
C MET A 84 -20.22 -7.60 8.59
N ALA A 85 -19.07 -8.27 8.71
CA ALA A 85 -18.98 -9.55 9.41
C ALA A 85 -19.39 -9.40 10.89
N LYS A 86 -18.93 -8.35 11.56
CA LYS A 86 -19.34 -8.04 12.95
C LYS A 86 -20.86 -7.86 13.07
N ASP A 87 -21.49 -7.13 12.15
CA ASP A 87 -22.94 -6.90 12.17
C ASP A 87 -23.72 -8.20 11.92
N VAL A 88 -23.25 -9.07 11.02
CA VAL A 88 -23.83 -10.42 10.82
C VAL A 88 -23.75 -11.22 12.12
N ALA A 89 -22.58 -11.23 12.78
CA ALA A 89 -22.42 -11.93 14.05
C ALA A 89 -23.33 -11.38 15.16
N ALA A 90 -23.59 -10.07 15.18
CA ALA A 90 -24.52 -9.46 16.12
C ALA A 90 -25.95 -9.97 15.91
N ASN A 91 -26.43 -10.03 14.67
CA ASN A 91 -27.77 -10.54 14.35
C ASN A 91 -27.92 -12.02 14.68
N ILE A 92 -26.89 -12.85 14.41
CA ILE A 92 -26.91 -14.27 14.81
C ILE A 92 -27.05 -14.40 16.33
N ARG A 93 -26.27 -13.65 17.12
CA ARG A 93 -26.38 -13.68 18.59
C ARG A 93 -27.73 -13.21 19.10
N ALA A 94 -28.29 -12.17 18.49
CA ALA A 94 -29.61 -11.66 18.86
C ALA A 94 -30.69 -12.72 18.63
N GLY A 95 -30.72 -13.33 17.45
CA GLY A 95 -31.65 -14.41 17.13
C GLY A 95 -31.46 -15.64 18.02
N ASN A 96 -30.20 -16.00 18.32
CA ASN A 96 -29.90 -17.12 19.22
C ASN A 96 -30.44 -16.89 20.63
N LYS A 97 -30.32 -15.66 21.15
CA LYS A 97 -30.89 -15.25 22.45
C LYS A 97 -32.41 -15.22 22.45
N GLU A 98 -33.04 -14.83 21.33
CA GLU A 98 -34.50 -14.84 21.19
C GLU A 98 -35.05 -16.28 21.17
N LEU A 99 -34.37 -17.20 20.48
CA LEU A 99 -34.71 -18.62 20.45
C LEU A 99 -34.63 -19.27 21.84
N ASP A 100 -33.55 -19.00 22.58
CA ASP A 100 -33.31 -19.52 23.94
C ASP A 100 -34.46 -19.23 24.92
N ALA A 101 -35.17 -18.11 24.73
CA ALA A 101 -36.29 -17.74 25.58
C ALA A 101 -37.54 -18.65 25.43
N SER A 102 -37.64 -19.41 24.33
CA SER A 102 -38.86 -20.17 24.00
C SER A 102 -38.61 -21.62 23.59
N TRP A 103 -37.40 -21.96 23.16
CA TRP A 103 -37.00 -23.31 22.76
C TRP A 103 -36.07 -23.92 23.81
N ASN A 104 -36.47 -25.06 24.37
CA ASN A 104 -35.75 -25.71 25.48
C ASN A 104 -35.43 -27.18 25.14
N GLY A 105 -34.46 -27.73 25.88
CA GLY A 105 -34.04 -29.13 25.80
C GLY A 105 -32.71 -29.30 25.07
N ASN A 106 -32.17 -30.52 25.06
CA ASN A 106 -30.82 -30.83 24.55
C ASN A 106 -30.53 -30.30 23.14
N ALA A 107 -31.55 -30.27 22.27
CA ALA A 107 -31.42 -29.74 20.91
C ALA A 107 -31.31 -28.21 20.88
N ALA A 108 -32.03 -27.52 21.78
CA ALA A 108 -31.94 -26.07 21.93
C ALA A 108 -30.55 -25.68 22.47
N ASP A 109 -30.05 -26.39 23.49
CA ASP A 109 -28.72 -26.15 24.06
C ASP A 109 -27.61 -26.36 23.02
N ALA A 110 -27.69 -27.45 22.24
CA ALA A 110 -26.72 -27.73 21.19
C ALA A 110 -26.74 -26.68 20.07
N ALA A 111 -27.93 -26.24 19.66
CA ALA A 111 -28.08 -25.17 18.67
C ALA A 111 -27.54 -23.83 19.21
N TYR A 112 -27.81 -23.52 20.48
CA TYR A 112 -27.33 -22.30 21.12
C TYR A 112 -25.81 -22.23 21.12
N VAL A 113 -25.14 -23.30 21.55
CA VAL A 113 -23.67 -23.39 21.54
C VAL A 113 -23.13 -23.24 20.12
N TYR A 114 -23.70 -23.95 19.15
CA TYR A 114 -23.29 -23.87 17.75
C TYR A 114 -23.35 -22.44 17.19
N PHE A 115 -24.48 -21.76 17.33
CA PHE A 115 -24.67 -20.42 16.77
C PHE A 115 -23.85 -19.36 17.52
N ASP A 116 -23.62 -19.52 18.82
CA ASP A 116 -22.71 -18.65 19.58
C ASP A 116 -21.26 -18.79 19.11
N GLU A 117 -20.77 -20.01 18.92
CA GLU A 117 -19.44 -20.27 18.38
C GLU A 117 -19.27 -19.77 16.94
N LEU A 118 -20.30 -19.98 16.09
CA LEU A 118 -20.34 -19.45 14.74
C LEU A 118 -20.24 -17.92 14.75
N ALA A 119 -21.07 -17.25 15.56
CA ALA A 119 -21.03 -15.80 15.67
C ALA A 119 -19.69 -15.27 16.21
N LYS A 120 -19.04 -15.98 17.15
CA LYS A 120 -17.69 -15.65 17.60
C LYS A 120 -16.67 -15.70 16.47
N LYS A 121 -16.67 -16.76 15.65
CA LYS A 121 -15.77 -16.89 14.49
C LYS A 121 -16.03 -15.85 13.41
N ILE A 122 -17.29 -15.53 13.14
CA ILE A 122 -17.64 -14.47 12.18
C ILE A 122 -17.17 -13.12 12.71
N ALA A 123 -17.38 -12.81 13.99
CA ALA A 123 -16.95 -11.54 14.55
C ALA A 123 -15.43 -11.36 14.57
N SER A 124 -14.65 -12.46 14.71
CA SER A 124 -13.19 -12.36 14.68
C SER A 124 -12.62 -11.94 13.31
N ILE A 125 -13.39 -12.08 12.23
CA ILE A 125 -13.00 -11.61 10.89
C ILE A 125 -12.74 -10.10 10.90
N GLU A 126 -13.44 -9.32 11.73
CA GLU A 126 -13.21 -7.87 11.85
C GLU A 126 -11.75 -7.55 12.17
N GLY A 127 -11.14 -8.30 13.10
CA GLY A 127 -9.74 -8.08 13.49
C GLY A 127 -8.75 -8.38 12.38
N ASP A 128 -8.95 -9.47 11.64
CA ASP A 128 -8.11 -9.83 10.48
C ASP A 128 -8.24 -8.79 9.35
N MET A 129 -9.46 -8.28 9.11
CA MET A 129 -9.72 -7.26 8.09
C MET A 129 -9.16 -5.89 8.47
N ASP A 130 -9.23 -5.50 9.75
CA ASP A 130 -8.58 -4.27 10.24
C ASP A 130 -7.04 -4.38 10.18
N GLU A 131 -6.49 -5.59 10.30
CA GLU A 131 -5.07 -5.83 10.09
C GLU A 131 -4.68 -5.63 8.62
N LEU A 132 -5.45 -6.20 7.67
CA LEU A 132 -5.25 -5.97 6.23
C LEU A 132 -5.37 -4.49 5.86
N LYS A 133 -6.35 -3.79 6.43
CA LYS A 133 -6.49 -2.34 6.28
C LYS A 133 -5.20 -1.62 6.65
N ARG A 134 -4.64 -1.91 7.82
CA ARG A 134 -3.40 -1.27 8.31
C ARG A 134 -2.26 -1.45 7.31
N TYR A 135 -2.02 -2.68 6.86
CA TYR A 135 -0.94 -2.96 5.89
C TYR A 135 -1.13 -2.25 4.55
N TYR A 136 -2.35 -2.20 4.03
CA TYR A 136 -2.65 -1.49 2.79
C TYR A 136 -2.52 0.04 2.95
N THR A 137 -2.89 0.59 4.10
CA THR A 137 -2.65 2.00 4.43
C THR A 137 -1.17 2.31 4.55
N ASP A 138 -0.39 1.44 5.20
CA ASP A 138 1.06 1.61 5.36
C ASP A 138 1.77 1.62 4.00
N VAL A 139 1.37 0.74 3.07
CA VAL A 139 1.89 0.74 1.68
C VAL A 139 1.56 2.05 0.98
N ALA A 140 0.29 2.48 1.00
CA ALA A 140 -0.12 3.72 0.35
C ALA A 140 0.67 4.94 0.88
N LEU A 141 0.91 4.99 2.19
CA LEU A 141 1.67 6.04 2.83
C LEU A 141 3.17 5.98 2.49
N ALA A 142 3.76 4.78 2.50
CA ALA A 142 5.16 4.58 2.16
C ALA A 142 5.44 5.00 0.71
N VAL A 143 4.58 4.59 -0.24
CA VAL A 143 4.72 4.98 -1.64
C VAL A 143 4.50 6.47 -1.83
N SER A 144 3.45 7.06 -1.24
CA SER A 144 3.21 8.51 -1.36
C SER A 144 4.41 9.33 -0.89
N ARG A 145 5.00 8.98 0.25
CA ARG A 145 6.20 9.65 0.78
C ARG A 145 7.44 9.38 -0.06
N GLY A 146 7.57 8.15 -0.57
CA GLY A 146 8.65 7.74 -1.47
C GLY A 146 8.64 8.55 -2.76
N VAL A 147 7.47 8.72 -3.38
CA VAL A 147 7.27 9.56 -4.59
C VAL A 147 7.71 11.00 -4.34
N ASP A 148 7.26 11.62 -3.25
CA ASP A 148 7.61 13.02 -2.93
C ASP A 148 9.13 13.18 -2.72
N LEU A 149 9.76 12.23 -2.04
CA LEU A 149 11.20 12.22 -1.82
C LEU A 149 11.96 12.04 -3.13
N VAL A 150 11.58 11.04 -3.94
CA VAL A 150 12.23 10.78 -5.23
C VAL A 150 12.06 11.96 -6.16
N LYS A 151 10.87 12.58 -6.23
CA LYS A 151 10.66 13.82 -6.99
C LYS A 151 11.66 14.92 -6.59
N GLY A 152 11.80 15.19 -5.28
CA GLY A 152 12.74 16.20 -4.80
C GLY A 152 14.19 15.89 -5.17
N LEU A 153 14.59 14.61 -5.10
CA LEU A 153 15.93 14.16 -5.47
C LEU A 153 16.17 14.18 -6.99
N LEU A 154 15.17 13.87 -7.81
CA LEU A 154 15.25 13.96 -9.26
C LEU A 154 15.41 15.42 -9.71
N THR A 155 14.69 16.35 -9.08
CA THR A 155 14.92 17.79 -9.31
C THR A 155 16.35 18.19 -8.93
N GLN A 156 16.84 17.76 -7.76
CA GLN A 156 18.22 18.01 -7.35
C GLN A 156 19.23 17.45 -8.37
N MET A 157 19.01 16.21 -8.84
CA MET A 157 19.89 15.56 -9.80
C MET A 157 19.88 16.28 -11.16
N ALA A 158 18.73 16.80 -11.60
CA ALA A 158 18.63 17.58 -12.83
C ALA A 158 19.45 18.88 -12.76
N ASP A 159 19.43 19.59 -11.62
CA ASP A 159 20.26 20.77 -11.39
C ASP A 159 21.76 20.41 -11.41
N GLU A 160 22.15 19.32 -10.74
CA GLU A 160 23.54 18.83 -10.70
C GLU A 160 24.04 18.45 -12.11
N LEU A 161 23.19 17.83 -12.93
CA LEU A 161 23.49 17.48 -14.32
C LEU A 161 23.74 18.71 -15.20
N ILE A 162 22.95 19.78 -15.04
CA ILE A 162 23.14 21.04 -15.77
C ILE A 162 24.49 21.67 -15.42
N ILE A 163 24.86 21.70 -14.13
CA ILE A 163 26.14 22.25 -13.69
C ILE A 163 27.29 21.42 -14.28
N ALA A 164 27.23 20.10 -14.17
CA ALA A 164 28.26 19.21 -14.71
C ALA A 164 28.45 19.38 -16.23
N GLU A 165 27.37 19.53 -16.99
CA GLU A 165 27.45 19.79 -18.43
C GLU A 165 28.16 21.10 -18.75
N VAL A 166 27.84 22.18 -18.04
CA VAL A 166 28.49 23.49 -18.20
C VAL A 166 29.98 23.42 -17.86
N GLU A 167 30.35 22.71 -16.79
CA GLU A 167 31.74 22.54 -16.38
C GLU A 167 32.55 21.70 -17.37
N LEU A 168 31.97 20.63 -17.91
CA LEU A 168 32.56 19.82 -18.98
C LEU A 168 32.77 20.65 -20.27
N ALA A 169 31.77 21.45 -20.64
CA ALA A 169 31.87 22.34 -21.79
C ALA A 169 32.97 23.40 -21.59
N ALA A 170 33.04 24.02 -20.41
CA ALA A 170 34.07 24.99 -20.06
C ALA A 170 35.48 24.37 -20.03
N GLY A 171 35.62 23.16 -19.47
CA GLY A 171 36.88 22.41 -19.45
C GLY A 171 37.38 22.08 -20.86
N THR A 172 36.45 21.77 -21.78
CA THR A 172 36.76 21.55 -23.20
C THR A 172 37.15 22.84 -23.90
N ALA A 173 36.37 23.91 -23.72
CA ALA A 173 36.60 25.20 -24.38
C ALA A 173 37.91 25.88 -23.93
N LEU A 174 38.29 25.71 -22.66
CA LEU A 174 39.51 26.29 -22.09
C LEU A 174 40.69 25.31 -22.11
N ALA A 175 40.58 24.18 -22.80
CA ALA A 175 41.63 23.16 -22.83
C ALA A 175 42.96 23.69 -23.39
N GLU A 176 42.89 24.60 -24.37
CA GLU A 176 44.07 25.24 -24.99
C GLU A 176 44.87 26.10 -24.00
N THR A 177 44.25 26.55 -22.91
CA THR A 177 44.91 27.36 -21.88
C THR A 177 45.70 26.52 -20.86
N GLY A 178 45.58 25.19 -20.90
CA GLY A 178 46.20 24.23 -19.97
C GLY A 178 45.61 24.27 -18.55
N VAL A 179 45.47 25.45 -17.95
CA VAL A 179 44.88 25.67 -16.62
C VAL A 179 43.36 25.46 -16.65
N GLY A 180 42.68 25.91 -17.71
CA GLY A 180 41.23 25.79 -17.83
C GLY A 180 40.72 24.36 -18.01
N ALA A 181 41.49 23.49 -18.68
CA ALA A 181 41.19 22.06 -18.74
C ALA A 181 41.25 21.43 -17.34
N VAL A 182 42.33 21.67 -16.59
CA VAL A 182 42.52 21.04 -15.28
C VAL A 182 41.44 21.47 -14.29
N ILE A 183 41.10 22.76 -14.24
CA ILE A 183 40.07 23.26 -13.33
C ILE A 183 38.68 22.78 -13.77
N GLY A 184 38.33 22.89 -15.06
CA GLY A 184 37.01 22.52 -15.57
C GLY A 184 36.70 21.04 -15.40
N TYR A 185 37.63 20.14 -15.77
CA TYR A 185 37.42 18.70 -15.60
C TYR A 185 37.46 18.25 -14.14
N ALA A 186 38.26 18.90 -13.28
CA ALA A 186 38.29 18.58 -11.86
C ALA A 186 36.98 18.96 -11.16
N SER A 187 36.42 20.13 -11.47
CA SER A 187 35.10 20.53 -10.96
C SER A 187 34.01 19.57 -11.45
N ALA A 188 34.02 19.25 -12.75
CA ALA A 188 33.04 18.32 -13.33
C ALA A 188 33.08 16.94 -12.65
N ALA A 189 34.27 16.43 -12.30
CA ALA A 189 34.41 15.17 -11.56
C ALA A 189 33.77 15.23 -10.16
N ILE A 190 33.82 16.37 -9.48
CA ILE A 190 33.15 16.57 -8.19
C ILE A 190 31.64 16.56 -8.37
N GLU A 191 31.12 17.24 -9.38
CA GLU A 191 29.67 17.24 -9.67
C GLU A 191 29.16 15.85 -10.07
N ILE A 192 29.92 15.09 -10.87
CA ILE A 192 29.61 13.69 -11.18
C ILE A 192 29.50 12.84 -9.91
N ALA A 193 30.40 13.02 -8.94
CA ALA A 193 30.33 12.29 -7.68
C ALA A 193 29.06 12.64 -6.87
N LYS A 194 28.59 13.89 -6.93
CA LYS A 194 27.31 14.29 -6.31
C LYS A 194 26.12 13.65 -7.02
N ILE A 195 26.11 13.66 -8.36
CA ILE A 195 25.08 13.03 -9.18
C ILE A 195 24.93 11.55 -8.83
N ILE A 196 26.04 10.80 -8.75
CA ILE A 196 26.03 9.38 -8.36
C ILE A 196 25.48 9.20 -6.93
N LYS A 197 25.84 10.08 -6.00
CA LYS A 197 25.31 10.04 -4.63
C LYS A 197 23.82 10.35 -4.58
N THR A 198 23.35 11.32 -5.34
CA THR A 198 21.94 11.69 -5.44
C THR A 198 21.14 10.52 -6.04
N TRP A 199 21.67 9.86 -7.07
CA TRP A 199 21.09 8.63 -7.61
C TRP A 199 21.01 7.51 -6.57
N GLY A 200 22.07 7.29 -5.79
CA GLY A 200 22.04 6.32 -4.68
C GLY A 200 20.90 6.59 -3.69
N ARG A 201 20.66 7.86 -3.34
CA ARG A 201 19.54 8.26 -2.45
C ARG A 201 18.17 8.03 -3.09
N ILE A 202 18.05 8.20 -4.40
CA ILE A 202 16.83 7.89 -5.15
C ILE A 202 16.52 6.39 -5.05
N THR A 203 17.51 5.54 -5.29
CA THR A 203 17.37 4.09 -5.18
C THR A 203 17.09 3.62 -3.75
N GLU A 204 17.68 4.26 -2.74
CA GLU A 204 17.36 4.00 -1.32
C GLU A 204 15.90 4.33 -1.00
N ALA A 205 15.40 5.47 -1.47
CA ALA A 205 14.01 5.87 -1.27
C ALA A 205 13.03 4.90 -1.95
N TYR A 206 13.35 4.45 -3.16
CA TYR A 206 12.58 3.42 -3.86
C TYR A 206 12.59 2.08 -3.11
N SER A 207 13.77 1.61 -2.67
CA SER A 207 13.93 0.35 -1.95
C SER A 207 13.12 0.32 -0.65
N ALA A 208 13.05 1.45 0.06
CA ALA A 208 12.23 1.56 1.28
C ALA A 208 10.72 1.43 0.98
N ALA A 209 10.26 1.92 -0.17
CA ALA A 209 8.87 1.73 -0.60
C ALA A 209 8.59 0.26 -0.99
N GLU A 210 9.51 -0.38 -1.71
CA GLU A 210 9.42 -1.83 -2.00
C GLU A 210 9.40 -2.68 -0.74
N GLU A 211 10.19 -2.33 0.28
CA GLU A 211 10.19 -3.04 1.56
C GLU A 211 8.82 -3.01 2.22
N ALA A 212 8.14 -1.86 2.22
CA ALA A 212 6.78 -1.74 2.75
C ALA A 212 5.79 -2.66 1.99
N ILE A 213 5.91 -2.75 0.67
CA ILE A 213 5.10 -3.64 -0.18
C ILE A 213 5.37 -5.12 0.18
N ASN A 214 6.64 -5.49 0.34
CA ASN A 214 7.03 -6.86 0.67
C ASN A 214 6.53 -7.28 2.06
N VAL A 215 6.63 -6.39 3.04
CA VAL A 215 6.08 -6.60 4.40
C VAL A 215 4.58 -6.79 4.33
N ALA A 216 3.85 -5.90 3.65
CA ALA A 216 2.41 -5.99 3.51
C ALA A 216 1.96 -7.26 2.79
N THR A 217 2.68 -7.67 1.74
CA THR A 217 2.39 -8.91 0.99
C THR A 217 2.56 -10.13 1.88
N THR A 218 3.66 -10.22 2.61
CA THR A 218 3.95 -11.32 3.54
C THR A 218 2.90 -11.41 4.64
N ALA A 219 2.59 -10.27 5.27
CA ALA A 219 1.63 -10.22 6.35
C ALA A 219 0.20 -10.53 5.89
N SER A 220 -0.19 -10.03 4.71
CA SER A 220 -1.47 -10.37 4.09
C SER A 220 -1.59 -11.86 3.80
N GLY A 221 -0.52 -12.50 3.32
CA GLY A 221 -0.47 -13.96 3.13
C GLY A 221 -0.70 -14.73 4.43
N ALA A 222 -0.11 -14.28 5.54
CA ALA A 222 -0.33 -14.87 6.85
C ALA A 222 -1.79 -14.71 7.32
N ILE A 223 -2.40 -13.54 7.12
CA ILE A 223 -3.82 -13.29 7.45
C ILE A 223 -4.74 -14.20 6.64
N VAL A 224 -4.52 -14.30 5.32
CA VAL A 224 -5.29 -15.20 4.45
C VAL A 224 -5.14 -16.66 4.89
N GLY A 225 -3.94 -17.08 5.31
CA GLY A 225 -3.71 -18.41 5.87
C GLY A 225 -4.54 -18.67 7.15
N ARG A 226 -4.54 -17.72 8.10
CA ARG A 226 -5.35 -17.82 9.33
C ARG A 226 -6.85 -17.85 9.03
N LEU A 227 -7.33 -17.00 8.13
CA LEU A 227 -8.73 -16.99 7.70
C LEU A 227 -9.11 -18.31 7.05
N GLY A 228 -8.26 -18.87 6.16
CA GLY A 228 -8.48 -20.18 5.56
C GLY A 228 -8.64 -21.28 6.61
N ILE A 229 -7.76 -21.32 7.61
CA ILE A 229 -7.88 -22.26 8.73
C ILE A 229 -9.18 -22.03 9.50
N ALA A 230 -9.52 -20.79 9.83
CA ALA A 230 -10.74 -20.46 10.59
C ALA A 230 -12.01 -20.89 9.86
N LEU A 231 -12.08 -20.68 8.53
CA LEU A 231 -13.20 -21.04 7.68
C LEU A 231 -13.32 -22.57 7.50
N HIS A 232 -12.22 -23.32 7.51
CA HIS A 232 -12.26 -24.78 7.47
C HIS A 232 -12.69 -25.44 8.78
N HIS A 233 -12.62 -24.71 9.90
CA HIS A 233 -12.99 -25.19 11.23
C HIS A 233 -14.23 -24.47 11.78
N PHE A 234 -15.25 -24.22 10.95
CA PHE A 234 -16.55 -23.83 11.48
C PHE A 234 -17.09 -24.95 12.41
N PRO A 235 -17.83 -24.60 13.47
CA PRO A 235 -18.38 -25.60 14.37
C PRO A 235 -19.25 -26.57 13.56
N ASP A 236 -19.22 -27.84 13.92
CA ASP A 236 -20.17 -28.83 13.44
C ASP A 236 -21.37 -28.86 14.42
N PRO A 237 -22.61 -29.01 13.93
CA PRO A 237 -23.74 -29.24 14.83
C PRO A 237 -23.50 -30.55 15.59
N GLY A 238 -23.34 -30.46 16.92
CA GLY A 238 -22.83 -31.53 17.77
C GLY A 238 -23.62 -32.84 17.72
N ARG A 239 -24.54 -33.07 18.67
CA ARG A 239 -25.34 -34.31 18.72
C ARG A 239 -26.63 -34.19 17.92
N SER A 240 -27.01 -35.29 17.26
CA SER A 240 -28.32 -35.44 16.61
C SER A 240 -29.46 -35.26 17.61
N TYR A 241 -30.60 -34.75 17.12
CA TYR A 241 -31.83 -34.64 17.90
C TYR A 241 -32.21 -35.99 18.53
N ASP A 242 -32.33 -36.01 19.86
CA ASP A 242 -32.87 -37.14 20.61
C ASP A 242 -34.32 -36.80 20.97
N ASN A 243 -35.27 -37.55 20.40
CA ASN A 243 -36.69 -37.26 20.56
C ASN A 243 -37.12 -37.69 21.96
N PRO A 244 -37.70 -36.81 22.81
CA PRO A 244 -38.16 -37.19 24.14
C PRO A 244 -39.30 -38.23 24.16
N ALA A 245 -39.81 -38.63 22.99
CA ALA A 245 -40.81 -39.69 22.83
C ALA A 245 -40.24 -41.08 22.45
N VAL A 246 -38.92 -41.27 22.38
CA VAL A 246 -38.26 -42.58 22.21
C VAL A 246 -37.19 -42.82 23.26
#